data_AF-A0A7S0B0F3-F1
#
_entry.id   AF-A0A7S0B0F3-F1
#
_cell.length_a   1.000
_cell.length_b   1.000
_cell.length_c   1.000
_cell.angle_alpha   90.00
_cell.angle_beta   90.00
_cell.angle_gamma   90.00
#
_symmetry.space_group_name_H-M   'P 1'
#
loop_
_entity.id
_entity.type
_entity.pdbx_description
1 polymer ?
#
loop_
_entity_poly.entity_id
_entity_poly.type
_entity_poly.pdbx_seq_one_letter_code
_entity_poly.pdbx_strand_id
1 'polypeptide(L)'
;VCGILWNLSANMVRGSRPLIGPEDIEHIVKAMQNYPDSPGTQKATCGALWSLATLSDEAQNAVASKGGIDAIMCAILLHQDKPDLLELACGVLCSLSVNTRNLKAIADAGSIAAVTELIRNHMSCSALFQTSCLFLHNMAYFDTNYAEEASAACSSIIRAMNENPDDATLIRAACCALSSLAANAEACRERIHACGGVSTIARARERFRNFADVWSEAEGALAQLENEGTS
;
A
#
# COMPACT_ATOMS: atom_id res chain seq x y z
N VAL A 1 20.74 -18.82 -10.43
CA VAL A 1 20.42 -18.26 -9.09
C VAL A 1 21.50 -17.30 -8.59
N CYS A 2 22.79 -17.69 -8.54
CA CYS A 2 23.88 -16.78 -8.14
C CYS A 2 24.05 -15.55 -9.07
N GLY A 3 23.87 -15.69 -10.39
CA GLY A 3 24.03 -14.56 -11.32
C GLY A 3 22.95 -13.47 -11.20
N ILE A 4 21.69 -13.85 -10.95
CA ILE A 4 20.58 -12.90 -10.77
C ILE A 4 20.71 -12.20 -9.42
N LEU A 5 21.01 -12.93 -8.34
CA LEU A 5 21.25 -12.33 -7.02
C LEU A 5 22.52 -11.49 -7.00
N TRP A 6 23.57 -11.87 -7.74
CA TRP A 6 24.78 -11.05 -7.91
C TRP A 6 24.49 -9.79 -8.72
N ASN A 7 23.73 -9.86 -9.82
CA ASN A 7 23.27 -8.67 -10.54
C ASN A 7 22.33 -7.78 -9.70
N LEU A 8 21.43 -8.37 -8.92
CA LEU A 8 20.54 -7.63 -8.01
C LEU A 8 21.33 -6.92 -6.90
N SER A 9 22.27 -7.63 -6.26
CA SER A 9 23.10 -7.09 -5.17
C SER A 9 24.17 -6.10 -5.65
N ALA A 10 24.83 -6.34 -6.79
CA ALA A 10 25.83 -5.45 -7.36
C ALA A 10 25.23 -4.15 -7.92
N ASN A 11 23.98 -4.19 -8.42
CA ASN A 11 23.31 -3.01 -8.98
C ASN A 11 22.61 -2.13 -7.94
N MET A 12 22.12 -2.69 -6.82
CA MET A 12 21.63 -1.85 -5.70
C MET A 12 22.72 -0.97 -5.07
N VAL A 13 24.00 -1.35 -5.20
CA VAL A 13 25.14 -0.54 -4.73
C VAL A 13 25.59 0.51 -5.76
N ARG A 14 25.21 0.38 -7.05
CA ARG A 14 25.80 1.16 -8.16
C ARG A 14 24.84 2.08 -8.92
N GLY A 15 23.61 2.30 -8.44
CA GLY A 15 22.69 3.30 -9.01
C GLY A 15 22.36 3.12 -10.50
N SER A 16 22.63 1.93 -11.06
CA SER A 16 22.45 1.63 -12.47
C SER A 16 21.13 0.88 -12.65
N ARG A 17 20.24 1.39 -13.52
CA ARG A 17 18.93 0.80 -13.81
C ARG A 17 19.12 -0.67 -14.25
N PRO A 18 18.37 -1.63 -13.67
CA PRO A 18 18.53 -3.02 -14.04
C PRO A 18 18.12 -3.25 -15.51
N LEU A 19 18.87 -4.08 -16.24
CA LEU A 19 18.35 -4.81 -17.41
C LEU A 19 17.54 -6.01 -16.90
N ILE A 20 16.48 -5.74 -16.14
CA ILE A 20 15.54 -6.77 -15.69
C ILE A 20 14.29 -6.58 -16.54
N GLY A 21 13.91 -7.64 -17.25
CA GLY A 21 12.72 -7.65 -18.10
C GLY A 21 11.58 -8.45 -17.50
N PRO A 22 10.37 -8.41 -18.09
CA PRO A 22 9.25 -9.26 -17.69
C PRO A 22 9.58 -10.77 -17.68
N GLU A 23 10.53 -11.21 -18.50
CA GLU A 23 11.06 -12.58 -18.55
C GLU A 23 11.74 -13.04 -17.26
N ASP A 24 12.22 -12.12 -16.42
CA ASP A 24 12.91 -12.42 -15.18
C ASP A 24 11.94 -12.63 -14.00
N ILE A 25 10.67 -12.23 -14.14
CA ILE A 25 9.67 -12.28 -13.06
C ILE A 25 9.58 -13.70 -12.46
N GLU A 26 9.53 -14.73 -13.29
CA GLU A 26 9.45 -16.11 -12.81
C GLU A 26 10.70 -16.52 -12.00
N HIS A 27 11.88 -16.07 -12.43
CA HIS A 27 13.12 -16.35 -11.71
C HIS A 27 13.18 -15.61 -10.38
N ILE A 28 12.69 -14.38 -10.33
CA ILE A 28 12.62 -13.56 -9.12
C ILE A 28 11.65 -14.19 -8.12
N VAL A 29 10.45 -14.59 -8.56
CA VAL A 29 9.46 -15.26 -7.69
C VAL A 29 10.00 -16.58 -7.16
N LYS A 30 10.65 -17.40 -8.00
CA LYS A 30 11.32 -18.63 -7.54
C LYS A 30 12.44 -18.34 -6.53
N ALA A 31 13.17 -17.23 -6.67
CA ALA A 31 14.18 -16.85 -5.70
C ALA A 31 13.54 -16.49 -4.34
N MET A 32 12.41 -15.77 -4.34
CA MET A 32 11.65 -15.48 -3.11
C MET A 32 11.20 -16.78 -2.43
N GLN A 33 10.67 -17.72 -3.19
CA GLN A 33 10.14 -18.99 -2.68
C GLN A 33 11.24 -19.93 -2.15
N ASN A 34 12.43 -19.92 -2.76
CA ASN A 34 13.55 -20.77 -2.35
C ASN A 34 14.31 -20.23 -1.13
N TYR A 35 14.22 -18.93 -0.86
CA TYR A 35 14.93 -18.27 0.25
C TYR A 35 13.99 -17.39 1.09
N PRO A 36 12.88 -17.95 1.63
CA PRO A 36 11.87 -17.19 2.35
C PRO A 36 12.44 -16.50 3.60
N ASP A 37 13.40 -17.16 4.27
CA ASP A 37 13.97 -16.68 5.54
C ASP A 37 15.08 -15.63 5.37
N SER A 38 15.53 -15.33 4.15
CA SER A 38 16.62 -14.39 3.90
C SER A 38 16.09 -12.98 3.67
N PRO A 39 16.17 -12.05 4.63
CA PRO A 39 15.60 -10.71 4.48
C PRO A 39 16.30 -9.93 3.35
N GLY A 40 17.60 -10.16 3.16
CA GLY A 40 18.36 -9.54 2.07
C GLY A 40 17.89 -10.01 0.69
N THR A 41 17.57 -11.29 0.55
CA THR A 41 17.00 -11.83 -0.69
C THR A 41 15.62 -11.24 -0.92
N GLN A 42 14.73 -11.31 0.07
CA GLN A 42 13.38 -10.77 -0.03
C GLN A 42 13.36 -9.28 -0.37
N LYS A 43 14.21 -8.46 0.29
CA LYS A 43 14.34 -7.03 0.00
C LYS A 43 14.75 -6.80 -1.46
N ALA A 44 15.76 -7.51 -1.96
CA ALA A 44 16.24 -7.36 -3.33
C ALA A 44 15.20 -7.78 -4.37
N THR A 45 14.50 -8.88 -4.13
CA THR A 45 13.47 -9.40 -5.04
C THR A 45 12.22 -8.53 -5.03
N CYS A 46 11.76 -8.06 -3.86
CA CYS A 46 10.64 -7.11 -3.79
C CYS A 46 10.97 -5.79 -4.51
N GLY A 47 12.18 -5.24 -4.33
CA GLY A 47 12.60 -4.04 -5.06
C GLY A 47 12.63 -4.22 -6.58
N ALA A 48 13.08 -5.39 -7.04
CA ALA A 48 13.07 -5.73 -8.47
C ALA A 48 11.66 -5.91 -9.02
N LEU A 49 10.78 -6.65 -8.32
CA LEU A 49 9.39 -6.81 -8.72
C LEU A 49 8.65 -5.48 -8.72
N TRP A 50 8.93 -4.59 -7.75
CA TRP A 50 8.28 -3.28 -7.71
C TRP A 50 8.68 -2.45 -8.92
N SER A 51 9.99 -2.40 -9.22
CA SER A 51 10.49 -1.71 -10.41
C SER A 51 9.83 -2.23 -11.68
N LEU A 52 9.70 -3.55 -11.83
CA LEU A 52 9.02 -4.17 -12.98
C LEU A 52 7.52 -3.86 -13.03
N ALA A 53 6.81 -3.95 -11.90
CA ALA A 53 5.37 -3.71 -11.82
C ALA A 53 4.99 -2.26 -12.14
N THR A 54 5.93 -1.32 -12.03
CA THR A 54 5.72 0.08 -12.45
C THR A 54 5.88 0.32 -13.96
N LEU A 55 6.39 -0.65 -14.73
CA LEU A 55 6.68 -0.46 -16.15
C LEU A 55 5.45 -0.59 -17.04
N SER A 56 4.59 -1.60 -16.79
CA SER A 56 3.40 -1.83 -17.61
C SER A 56 2.39 -2.77 -16.95
N ASP A 57 1.16 -2.75 -17.45
CA ASP A 57 0.10 -3.67 -17.03
C ASP A 57 0.46 -5.14 -17.32
N GLU A 58 1.19 -5.42 -18.40
CA GLU A 58 1.67 -6.77 -18.72
C GLU A 58 2.63 -7.27 -17.65
N ALA A 59 3.55 -6.42 -17.16
CA ALA A 59 4.45 -6.78 -16.08
C ALA A 59 3.67 -7.07 -14.78
N GLN A 60 2.67 -6.25 -14.46
CA GLN A 60 1.81 -6.47 -13.29
C GLN A 60 1.07 -7.81 -13.39
N ASN A 61 0.43 -8.09 -14.53
CA ASN A 61 -0.26 -9.36 -14.78
C ASN A 61 0.71 -10.55 -14.75
N ALA A 62 1.95 -10.37 -15.22
CA ALA A 62 2.99 -11.39 -15.15
C ALA A 62 3.40 -11.68 -13.69
N VAL A 63 3.57 -10.66 -12.85
CA VAL A 63 3.85 -10.87 -11.41
C VAL A 63 2.71 -11.66 -10.75
N ALA A 64 1.46 -11.28 -11.01
CA ALA A 64 0.30 -11.98 -10.44
C ALA A 64 0.20 -13.44 -10.93
N SER A 65 0.27 -13.67 -12.24
CA SER A 65 0.12 -15.01 -12.84
C SER A 65 1.27 -15.97 -12.53
N LYS A 66 2.44 -15.46 -12.13
CA LYS A 66 3.61 -16.27 -11.75
C LYS A 66 3.67 -16.59 -10.26
N GLY A 67 2.61 -16.32 -9.49
CA GLY A 67 2.57 -16.57 -8.04
C GLY A 67 3.32 -15.53 -7.22
N GLY A 68 3.56 -14.34 -7.78
CA GLY A 68 4.27 -13.26 -7.09
C GLY A 68 3.51 -12.73 -5.89
N ILE A 69 2.18 -12.66 -5.94
CA ILE A 69 1.33 -12.19 -4.82
C ILE A 69 1.55 -13.08 -3.58
N ASP A 70 1.46 -14.40 -3.73
CA ASP A 70 1.68 -15.34 -2.62
C ASP A 70 3.10 -15.24 -2.05
N ALA A 71 4.10 -15.08 -2.93
CA ALA A 71 5.49 -14.91 -2.50
C ALA A 71 5.70 -13.60 -1.72
N ILE A 72 5.06 -12.51 -2.14
CA ILE A 72 5.09 -11.21 -1.45
C ILE A 72 4.39 -11.32 -0.09
N MET A 73 3.23 -11.97 -0.04
CA MET A 73 2.50 -12.19 1.21
C MET A 73 3.30 -13.05 2.19
N CYS A 74 3.98 -14.10 1.71
CA CYS A 74 4.90 -14.87 2.53
C CYS A 74 6.01 -13.98 3.13
N ALA A 75 6.60 -13.09 2.32
CA ALA A 75 7.62 -12.15 2.80
C ALA A 75 7.07 -11.17 3.86
N ILE A 76 5.87 -10.63 3.66
CA ILE A 76 5.20 -9.74 4.63
C ILE A 76 4.97 -10.46 5.97
N LEU A 77 4.50 -11.71 5.92
CA LEU A 77 4.16 -12.48 7.12
C LEU A 77 5.40 -12.95 7.89
N LEU A 78 6.50 -13.26 7.20
CA LEU A 78 7.74 -13.72 7.83
C LEU A 78 8.61 -12.58 8.39
N HIS A 79 8.57 -11.40 7.77
CA HIS A 79 9.49 -10.29 8.07
C HIS A 79 8.78 -9.05 8.61
N GLN A 80 7.79 -9.25 9.49
CA GLN A 80 6.98 -8.17 10.08
C GLN A 80 7.81 -7.13 10.84
N ASP A 81 9.03 -7.44 11.27
CA ASP A 81 9.92 -6.51 11.99
C ASP A 81 10.85 -5.71 11.05
N LYS A 82 10.72 -5.85 9.73
CA LYS A 82 11.61 -5.23 8.73
C LYS A 82 10.90 -4.16 7.89
N PRO A 83 10.70 -2.93 8.40
CA PRO A 83 9.94 -1.89 7.70
C PRO A 83 10.46 -1.58 6.28
N ASP A 84 11.79 -1.56 6.08
CA ASP A 84 12.38 -1.37 4.74
C ASP A 84 11.98 -2.44 3.71
N LEU A 85 11.80 -3.68 4.16
CA LEU A 85 11.37 -4.78 3.27
C LEU A 85 9.87 -4.68 3.03
N LEU A 86 9.10 -4.42 4.10
CA LEU A 86 7.66 -4.26 4.05
C LEU A 86 7.26 -3.11 3.13
N GLU A 87 8.00 -2.00 3.13
CA GLU A 87 7.77 -0.88 2.22
C GLU A 87 7.85 -1.33 0.76
N LEU A 88 8.90 -2.08 0.39
CA LEU A 88 9.04 -2.61 -0.97
C LEU A 88 7.93 -3.61 -1.29
N ALA A 89 7.59 -4.49 -0.35
CA ALA A 89 6.54 -5.50 -0.52
C ALA A 89 5.16 -4.84 -0.75
N CYS A 90 4.79 -3.87 0.09
CA CYS A 90 3.59 -3.05 -0.06
C CYS A 90 3.64 -2.20 -1.34
N GLY A 91 4.81 -1.72 -1.74
CA GLY A 91 5.03 -1.05 -3.01
C GLY A 91 4.64 -1.92 -4.21
N VAL A 92 5.05 -3.20 -4.21
CA VAL A 92 4.60 -4.15 -5.24
C VAL A 92 3.09 -4.30 -5.22
N LEU A 93 2.48 -4.61 -4.06
CA LEU A 93 1.02 -4.78 -3.94
C LEU A 93 0.26 -3.54 -4.42
N CYS A 94 0.74 -2.34 -4.04
CA CYS A 94 0.21 -1.06 -4.49
C CYS A 94 0.27 -0.94 -6.01
N SER A 95 1.41 -1.23 -6.64
CA SER A 95 1.54 -1.20 -8.11
C SER A 95 0.63 -2.23 -8.79
N LEU A 96 0.50 -3.43 -8.24
CA LEU A 96 -0.40 -4.46 -8.79
C LEU A 96 -1.87 -4.07 -8.68
N SER A 97 -2.26 -3.38 -7.60
CA SER A 97 -3.65 -2.96 -7.31
C SER A 97 -4.17 -1.85 -8.23
N VAL A 98 -3.31 -1.19 -9.01
CA VAL A 98 -3.74 -0.23 -10.04
C VAL A 98 -4.50 -0.94 -11.17
N ASN A 99 -4.15 -2.21 -11.44
CA ASN A 99 -4.79 -3.01 -12.48
C ASN A 99 -5.88 -3.91 -11.87
N THR A 100 -7.12 -3.64 -12.29
CA THR A 100 -8.32 -4.28 -11.76
C THR A 100 -8.34 -5.81 -11.93
N ARG A 101 -7.59 -6.36 -12.89
CA ARG A 101 -7.47 -7.81 -13.11
C ARG A 101 -6.77 -8.53 -11.96
N ASN A 102 -5.92 -7.82 -11.22
CA ASN A 102 -5.15 -8.40 -10.11
C ASN A 102 -5.87 -8.29 -8.77
N LEU A 103 -6.87 -7.40 -8.64
CA LEU A 103 -7.51 -7.10 -7.35
C LEU A 103 -8.06 -8.33 -6.65
N LYS A 104 -8.75 -9.20 -7.40
CA LYS A 104 -9.29 -10.44 -6.82
C LYS A 104 -8.20 -11.34 -6.28
N ALA A 105 -7.10 -11.53 -7.03
CA ALA A 105 -5.98 -12.35 -6.57
C ALA A 105 -5.29 -11.74 -5.35
N ILE A 106 -5.17 -10.42 -5.30
CA ILE A 106 -4.63 -9.68 -4.15
C ILE A 106 -5.51 -9.88 -2.91
N ALA A 107 -6.83 -9.73 -3.06
CA ALA A 107 -7.79 -9.90 -1.97
C ALA A 107 -7.86 -11.35 -1.48
N ASP A 108 -7.95 -12.33 -2.41
CA ASP A 108 -8.00 -13.76 -2.09
C ASP A 108 -6.73 -14.23 -1.34
N ALA A 109 -5.59 -13.55 -1.54
CA ALA A 109 -4.35 -13.79 -0.79
C ALA A 109 -4.32 -13.18 0.63
N GLY A 110 -5.39 -12.50 1.07
CA GLY A 110 -5.49 -11.87 2.39
C GLY A 110 -4.68 -10.57 2.54
N SER A 111 -4.33 -9.93 1.41
CA SER A 111 -3.45 -8.75 1.42
C SER A 111 -4.06 -7.55 2.14
N ILE A 112 -5.38 -7.34 2.08
CA ILE A 112 -6.07 -6.20 2.71
C ILE A 112 -5.94 -6.29 4.25
N ALA A 113 -6.24 -7.46 4.82
CA ALA A 113 -6.09 -7.70 6.25
C ALA A 113 -4.62 -7.53 6.71
N ALA A 114 -3.66 -8.07 5.94
CA ALA A 114 -2.24 -7.95 6.28
C ALA A 114 -1.75 -6.49 6.23
N VAL A 115 -2.10 -5.72 5.19
CA VAL A 115 -1.71 -4.30 5.11
C VAL A 115 -2.37 -3.47 6.21
N THR A 116 -3.61 -3.79 6.58
CA THR A 116 -4.30 -3.17 7.72
C THR A 116 -3.55 -3.39 9.04
N GLU A 117 -3.02 -4.61 9.25
CA GLU A 117 -2.14 -4.93 10.39
C GLU A 117 -0.84 -4.11 10.35
N LEU A 118 -0.22 -3.97 9.18
CA LEU A 118 1.02 -3.19 9.02
C LEU A 118 0.81 -1.71 9.38
N ILE A 119 -0.28 -1.10 8.92
CA ILE A 119 -0.63 0.29 9.28
C ILE A 119 -0.75 0.44 10.80
N ARG A 120 -1.34 -0.55 11.47
CA ARG A 120 -1.52 -0.53 12.94
C ARG A 120 -0.19 -0.67 13.69
N ASN A 121 0.76 -1.45 13.17
CA ASN A 121 2.01 -1.75 13.87
C ASN A 121 3.18 -0.81 13.50
N HIS A 122 3.15 -0.17 12.33
CA HIS A 122 4.27 0.62 11.79
C HIS A 122 3.90 2.06 11.41
N MET A 123 2.98 2.71 12.14
CA MET A 123 2.53 4.08 11.83
C MET A 123 3.62 5.16 11.82
N SER A 124 4.76 4.91 12.46
CA SER A 124 5.90 5.83 12.48
C SER A 124 6.79 5.74 11.24
N CYS A 125 6.65 4.69 10.42
CA CYS A 125 7.40 4.54 9.17
C CYS A 125 6.63 5.21 8.04
N SER A 126 6.91 6.49 7.79
CA SER A 126 6.13 7.31 6.83
C SER A 126 6.05 6.68 5.43
N ALA A 127 7.13 6.11 4.91
CA ALA A 127 7.13 5.50 3.57
C ALA A 127 6.27 4.22 3.47
N LEU A 128 6.39 3.32 4.46
CA LEU A 128 5.52 2.13 4.55
C LEU A 128 4.05 2.52 4.76
N PHE A 129 3.79 3.51 5.61
CA PHE A 129 2.43 4.00 5.86
C PHE A 129 1.80 4.57 4.58
N GLN A 130 2.55 5.40 3.84
CA GLN A 130 2.06 5.99 2.58
C GLN A 130 1.72 4.94 1.54
N THR A 131 2.63 3.98 1.30
CA THR A 131 2.40 2.89 0.34
C THR A 131 1.25 1.99 0.76
N SER A 132 1.10 1.73 2.05
CA SER A 132 -0.02 0.98 2.62
C SER A 132 -1.37 1.70 2.44
N CYS A 133 -1.42 3.00 2.71
CA CYS A 133 -2.63 3.81 2.52
C CYS A 133 -3.02 3.88 1.04
N LEU A 134 -2.06 4.05 0.12
CA LEU A 134 -2.34 4.07 -1.32
C LEU A 134 -2.82 2.71 -1.82
N PHE A 135 -2.28 1.61 -1.31
CA PHE A 135 -2.79 0.27 -1.59
C PHE A 135 -4.26 0.14 -1.15
N LEU A 136 -4.60 0.52 0.08
CA LEU A 136 -5.99 0.46 0.56
C LEU A 136 -6.92 1.38 -0.24
N HIS A 137 -6.44 2.57 -0.64
CA HIS A 137 -7.17 3.46 -1.53
C HIS A 137 -7.56 2.76 -2.84
N ASN A 138 -6.59 2.12 -3.52
CA ASN A 138 -6.85 1.42 -4.77
C ASN A 138 -7.85 0.28 -4.58
N MET A 139 -7.65 -0.56 -3.55
CA MET A 139 -8.56 -1.67 -3.27
C MET A 139 -9.99 -1.19 -2.99
N ALA A 140 -10.15 -0.15 -2.16
CA ALA A 140 -11.44 0.40 -1.79
C ALA A 140 -12.14 1.14 -2.94
N TYR A 141 -11.38 1.79 -3.83
CA TYR A 141 -11.92 2.55 -4.95
C TYR A 141 -12.63 1.66 -5.98
N PHE A 142 -12.16 0.42 -6.18
CA PHE A 142 -12.69 -0.47 -7.22
C PHE A 142 -13.76 -1.44 -6.74
N ASP A 143 -13.87 -1.73 -5.44
CA ASP A 143 -14.86 -2.69 -4.92
C ASP A 143 -15.27 -2.35 -3.47
N THR A 144 -16.57 -2.24 -3.23
CA THR A 144 -17.15 -2.01 -1.90
C THR A 144 -16.79 -3.11 -0.91
N ASN A 145 -16.71 -4.38 -1.32
CA ASN A 145 -16.35 -5.47 -0.41
C ASN A 145 -14.93 -5.30 0.13
N TYR A 146 -14.00 -4.85 -0.72
CA TYR A 146 -12.62 -4.58 -0.29
C TYR A 146 -12.54 -3.34 0.60
N ALA A 147 -13.40 -2.33 0.38
CA ALA A 147 -13.54 -1.19 1.28
C ALA A 147 -14.05 -1.62 2.67
N GLU A 148 -15.05 -2.51 2.72
CA GLU A 148 -15.57 -3.07 3.97
C GLU A 148 -14.51 -3.88 4.73
N GLU A 149 -13.74 -4.72 4.03
CA GLU A 149 -12.64 -5.48 4.61
C GLU A 149 -11.54 -4.55 5.18
N ALA A 150 -11.24 -3.46 4.48
CA ALA A 150 -10.28 -2.45 4.91
C ALA A 150 -10.81 -1.51 6.02
N SER A 151 -12.08 -1.62 6.43
CA SER A 151 -12.71 -0.69 7.37
C SER A 151 -12.00 -0.61 8.74
N ALA A 152 -11.34 -1.68 9.17
CA ALA A 152 -10.56 -1.69 10.41
C ALA A 152 -9.32 -0.77 10.35
N ALA A 153 -8.84 -0.42 9.14
CA ALA A 153 -7.72 0.51 8.98
C ALA A 153 -8.08 1.95 9.35
N CYS A 154 -9.34 2.38 9.20
CA CYS A 154 -9.78 3.76 9.42
C CYS A 154 -9.31 4.33 10.77
N SER A 155 -9.52 3.58 11.86
CA SER A 155 -9.12 4.02 13.21
C SER A 155 -7.60 4.13 13.37
N SER A 156 -6.84 3.25 12.72
CA SER A 156 -5.37 3.28 12.76
C SER A 156 -4.81 4.44 11.93
N ILE A 157 -5.41 4.73 10.78
CA ILE A 157 -5.05 5.87 9.93
C ILE A 157 -5.31 7.19 10.67
N ILE A 158 -6.49 7.34 11.30
CA ILE A 158 -6.85 8.55 12.06
C ILE A 158 -5.94 8.72 13.28
N ARG A 159 -5.56 7.63 13.96
CA ARG A 159 -4.54 7.68 15.02
C ARG A 159 -3.20 8.20 14.48
N ALA A 160 -2.72 7.67 13.35
CA ALA A 160 -1.46 8.09 12.75
C ALA A 160 -1.46 9.58 12.38
N MET A 161 -2.56 10.11 11.84
CA MET A 161 -2.74 11.54 11.56
C MET A 161 -2.65 12.40 12.83
N ASN A 162 -3.19 11.91 13.95
CA ASN A 162 -3.16 12.63 15.22
C ASN A 162 -1.77 12.63 15.86
N GLU A 163 -1.02 11.54 15.72
CA GLU A 163 0.35 11.42 16.23
C GLU A 163 1.36 12.20 15.38
N ASN A 164 1.09 12.36 14.08
CA ASN A 164 1.99 13.01 13.12
C ASN A 164 1.29 14.15 12.36
N PRO A 165 0.78 15.18 13.06
CA PRO A 165 -0.02 16.25 12.44
C PRO A 165 0.79 17.15 11.49
N ASP A 166 2.12 17.06 11.55
CA ASP A 166 3.05 17.88 10.75
C ASP A 166 3.60 17.18 9.50
N ASP A 167 3.36 15.87 9.35
CA ASP A 167 3.80 15.14 8.17
C ASP A 167 2.78 15.29 7.04
N ALA A 168 2.98 16.32 6.21
CA ALA A 168 2.15 16.61 5.04
C ALA A 168 1.94 15.37 4.13
N THR A 169 2.97 14.54 3.98
CA THR A 169 2.92 13.39 3.06
C THR A 169 2.09 12.26 3.65
N LEU A 170 2.24 12.02 4.96
CA LEU A 170 1.39 11.09 5.72
C LEU A 170 -0.06 11.53 5.69
N ILE A 171 -0.33 12.82 5.98
CA ILE A 171 -1.69 13.38 6.00
C ILE A 171 -2.35 13.26 4.62
N ARG A 172 -1.63 13.59 3.55
CA ARG A 172 -2.14 13.44 2.18
C ARG A 172 -2.54 12.00 1.87
N ALA A 173 -1.66 11.04 2.16
CA ALA A 173 -1.94 9.62 1.91
C ALA A 173 -3.11 9.10 2.77
N ALA A 174 -3.18 9.53 4.03
CA ALA A 174 -4.26 9.20 4.94
C ALA A 174 -5.61 9.73 4.43
N CYS A 175 -5.70 11.00 4.05
CA CYS A 175 -6.92 11.59 3.52
C CYS A 175 -7.38 10.89 2.23
N CYS A 176 -6.45 10.57 1.32
CA CYS A 176 -6.75 9.86 0.08
C CYS A 176 -7.35 8.46 0.33
N ALA A 177 -6.79 7.71 1.28
CA ALA A 177 -7.33 6.40 1.67
C ALA A 177 -8.70 6.52 2.36
N LEU A 178 -8.84 7.44 3.33
CA LEU A 178 -10.09 7.67 4.05
C LEU A 178 -11.21 8.14 3.11
N SER A 179 -10.91 8.95 2.10
CA SER A 179 -11.86 9.40 1.08
C SER A 179 -12.45 8.21 0.30
N SER A 180 -11.61 7.31 -0.23
CA SER A 180 -12.08 6.12 -0.96
C SER A 180 -12.83 5.13 -0.07
N LEU A 181 -12.37 4.94 1.16
CA LEU A 181 -13.05 4.08 2.14
C LEU A 181 -14.42 4.65 2.50
N ALA A 182 -14.50 5.96 2.76
CA ALA A 182 -15.73 6.66 3.07
C ALA A 182 -16.69 6.69 1.88
N ALA A 183 -16.20 6.83 0.64
CA ALA A 183 -17.06 6.84 -0.54
C ALA A 183 -17.74 5.48 -0.79
N ASN A 184 -16.99 4.38 -0.58
CA ASN A 184 -17.41 3.05 -1.04
C ASN A 184 -18.01 2.14 0.04
N ALA A 185 -17.92 2.48 1.33
CA ALA A 185 -18.48 1.67 2.41
C ALA A 185 -19.08 2.51 3.56
N GLU A 186 -20.36 2.28 3.88
CA GLU A 186 -21.03 2.93 5.01
C GLU A 186 -20.37 2.60 6.34
N ALA A 187 -19.98 1.34 6.55
CA ALA A 187 -19.25 0.92 7.75
C ALA A 187 -17.93 1.68 7.94
N CYS A 188 -17.28 2.12 6.85
CA CYS A 188 -16.11 2.98 6.92
C CYS A 188 -16.48 4.41 7.36
N ARG A 189 -17.56 5.00 6.82
CA ARG A 189 -18.06 6.32 7.25
C ARG A 189 -18.40 6.32 8.73
N GLU A 190 -19.23 5.39 9.18
CA GLU A 190 -19.61 5.26 10.59
C GLU A 190 -18.38 5.13 11.49
N ARG A 191 -17.39 4.33 11.09
CA ARG A 191 -16.17 4.16 11.87
C ARG A 191 -15.30 5.41 11.89
N ILE A 192 -15.18 6.12 10.78
CA ILE A 192 -14.45 7.40 10.69
C ILE A 192 -15.10 8.44 11.61
N HIS A 193 -16.44 8.54 11.60
CA HIS A 193 -17.20 9.38 12.53
C HIS A 193 -16.96 8.98 13.99
N ALA A 194 -17.11 7.70 14.31
CA ALA A 194 -17.00 7.18 15.68
C ALA A 194 -15.62 7.42 16.32
N CYS A 195 -14.55 7.48 15.53
CA CYS A 195 -13.19 7.78 16.03
C CYS A 195 -12.76 9.25 15.87
N GLY A 196 -13.70 10.17 15.59
CA GLY A 196 -13.43 11.60 15.50
C GLY A 196 -12.64 12.01 14.24
N GLY A 197 -12.71 11.20 13.18
CA GLY A 197 -11.99 11.42 11.93
C GLY A 197 -12.34 12.74 11.25
N VAL A 198 -13.62 13.13 11.21
CA VAL A 198 -14.06 14.42 10.65
C VAL A 198 -13.30 15.59 11.28
N SER A 199 -13.24 15.63 12.61
CA SER A 199 -12.53 16.69 13.34
C SER A 199 -11.01 16.66 13.08
N THR A 200 -10.44 15.46 12.92
CA THR A 200 -9.02 15.25 12.65
C THR A 200 -8.67 15.76 11.24
N ILE A 201 -9.45 15.39 10.23
CA ILE A 201 -9.27 15.80 8.84
C ILE A 201 -9.50 17.31 8.70
N ALA A 202 -10.53 17.88 9.34
CA ALA A 202 -10.78 19.33 9.31
C ALA A 202 -9.61 20.12 9.91
N ARG A 203 -9.03 19.65 11.02
CA ARG A 203 -7.84 20.26 11.61
C ARG A 203 -6.62 20.14 10.68
N ALA A 204 -6.44 19.00 10.03
CA ALA A 204 -5.38 18.81 9.05
C ALA A 204 -5.55 19.74 7.84
N ARG A 205 -6.77 19.89 7.32
CA ARG A 205 -7.12 20.82 6.23
C ARG A 205 -6.73 22.27 6.57
N GLU A 206 -7.08 22.77 7.76
CA GLU A 206 -6.70 24.13 8.17
C GLU A 206 -5.18 24.27 8.35
N ARG A 207 -4.53 23.27 8.94
CA ARG A 207 -3.07 23.28 9.14
C ARG A 207 -2.32 23.35 7.81
N PHE A 208 -2.77 22.62 6.81
CA PHE A 208 -2.16 22.55 5.48
C PHE A 208 -2.86 23.40 4.43
N ARG A 209 -3.56 24.48 4.82
CA ARG A 209 -4.32 25.35 3.89
C ARG A 209 -3.52 25.95 2.73
N ASN A 210 -2.20 26.04 2.86
CA ASN A 210 -1.30 26.56 1.83
C ASN A 210 -0.68 25.46 0.96
N PHE A 211 -0.92 24.19 1.28
CA PHE A 211 -0.43 23.02 0.54
C PHE A 211 -1.59 22.44 -0.27
N ALA A 212 -1.67 22.84 -1.54
CA ALA A 212 -2.84 22.57 -2.38
C ALA A 212 -3.16 21.07 -2.52
N ASP A 213 -2.13 20.22 -2.58
CA ASP A 213 -2.26 18.77 -2.66
C ASP A 213 -2.87 18.18 -1.39
N VAL A 214 -2.33 18.52 -0.21
CA VAL A 214 -2.85 18.02 1.07
C VAL A 214 -4.25 18.56 1.34
N TRP A 215 -4.46 19.84 1.05
CA TRP A 215 -5.74 20.50 1.25
C TRP A 215 -6.83 19.87 0.39
N SER A 216 -6.57 19.63 -0.90
CA SER A 216 -7.54 19.03 -1.81
C SER A 216 -7.95 17.61 -1.39
N GLU A 217 -7.00 16.80 -0.93
CA GLU A 217 -7.28 15.45 -0.43
C GLU A 217 -8.10 15.49 0.86
N ALA A 218 -7.76 16.40 1.79
CA ALA A 218 -8.51 16.57 3.03
C ALA A 218 -9.93 17.08 2.78
N GLU A 219 -10.11 18.01 1.84
CA GLU A 219 -11.42 18.49 1.41
C GLU A 219 -12.25 17.39 0.78
N GLY A 220 -11.65 16.62 -0.15
CA GLY A 220 -12.31 15.49 -0.77
C GLY A 220 -12.79 14.47 0.26
N ALA A 221 -11.96 14.13 1.24
CA ALA A 221 -12.33 13.22 2.31
C ALA A 221 -13.49 13.76 3.18
N LEU A 222 -13.49 15.06 3.52
CA LEU A 222 -14.59 15.68 4.27
C LEU A 222 -15.89 15.67 3.47
N ALA A 223 -15.86 15.99 2.18
CA ALA A 223 -17.04 15.96 1.32
C ALA A 223 -17.68 14.57 1.28
N GLN A 224 -16.90 13.49 1.29
CA GLN A 224 -17.44 12.11 1.37
C GLN A 224 -18.08 11.79 2.73
N LEU A 225 -17.64 12.45 3.80
CA LEU A 225 -18.15 12.24 5.16
C LEU A 225 -19.36 13.12 5.49
N GLU A 226 -19.50 14.26 4.80
CA GLU A 226 -20.60 15.22 4.92
C GLU A 226 -21.81 14.87 4.03
N ASN A 227 -21.63 13.99 3.03
CA ASN A 227 -22.74 13.43 2.24
C ASN A 227 -23.59 12.46 3.09
N GLU A 228 -24.19 12.99 4.16
CA GLU A 228 -25.27 12.36 4.90
C GLU A 228 -26.55 12.44 4.05
N GLY A 229 -27.02 11.30 3.54
CA GLY A 229 -28.45 11.07 3.33
C GLY A 229 -29.18 11.86 2.22
N THR A 230 -28.82 11.63 0.96
CA THR A 230 -29.83 11.65 -0.12
C THR A 230 -29.99 10.27 -0.73
N SER A 231 -30.62 9.36 0.02
CA SER A 231 -31.33 8.20 -0.52
C SER A 231 -32.50 7.88 0.40
#